data_AF-A0A7R9FM21-F1
#
_entry.id   AF-A0A7R9FM21-F1
#
_cell.length_a   1.000
_cell.length_b   1.000
_cell.length_c   1.000
_cell.angle_alpha   90.00
_cell.angle_beta   90.00
_cell.angle_gamma   90.00
#
_symmetry.space_group_name_H-M   'P 1'
#
loop_
_entity.id
_entity.type
_entity.pdbx_description
1 polymer ?
#
loop_
_entity_poly.entity_id
_entity_poly.type
_entity_poly.pdbx_seq_one_letter_code
_entity_poly.pdbx_strand_id
1 'polypeptide(L)'
;MAPPPMSSLLPDPIAHINTFCSYVTMLADLGSKDEIKLRAAQELSENFEASALVPFPLIVKCSNLGLRYINRLGSQIARNRVKFSEYPTFLDHSMKKFLKILQDGEPLFIGEYNIQQVRKLILEMIHRFPSNDHLRPYVKHILTLMLKLLETDNEENALVCLRIINELHRHFRPTFNPEVRFSNIQHFLNFVKTIYRELPNHLSNIFEPRPNYRVADLSEINVEQILTKIYSITPIYTDQTTTNGAAIHYNMIPRAVNSMKVLQELPIIVVLMYTLYKQNVHNDVMEFIPLVMTTITLQPSAAHR
;
A
#
# COMPACT_ATOMS: atom_id res chain seq x y z
N MET A 1 -1.27 -33.80 -45.75
CA MET A 1 -1.92 -33.26 -44.54
C MET A 1 -0.97 -32.28 -43.90
N ALA A 2 -1.29 -30.98 -43.95
CA ALA A 2 -0.57 -29.99 -43.15
C ALA A 2 -1.01 -30.12 -41.68
N PRO A 3 -0.14 -29.91 -40.69
CA PRO A 3 -0.54 -29.91 -39.29
C PRO A 3 -1.51 -28.74 -39.05
N PRO A 4 -2.48 -28.87 -38.13
CA PRO A 4 -3.37 -27.77 -37.80
C PRO A 4 -2.55 -26.63 -37.16
N PRO A 5 -2.93 -25.36 -37.37
CA PRO A 5 -2.28 -24.25 -36.69
C PRO A 5 -2.48 -24.43 -35.18
N MET A 6 -1.38 -24.38 -34.43
CA MET A 6 -1.40 -24.26 -32.98
C MET A 6 -2.25 -23.02 -32.63
N SER A 7 -3.49 -23.26 -32.24
CA SER A 7 -4.30 -22.24 -31.60
C SER A 7 -3.71 -22.09 -30.20
N SER A 8 -2.94 -21.02 -29.99
CA SER A 8 -2.71 -20.52 -28.65
C SER A 8 -4.06 -20.11 -28.08
N LEU A 9 -4.74 -21.07 -27.42
CA LEU A 9 -5.92 -20.83 -26.62
C LEU A 9 -5.57 -19.80 -25.55
N LEU A 10 -5.85 -18.54 -25.86
CA LEU A 10 -5.81 -17.45 -24.90
C LEU A 10 -6.79 -17.79 -23.75
N PRO A 11 -6.37 -17.66 -22.48
CA PRO A 11 -7.16 -18.10 -21.34
C PRO A 11 -8.53 -17.41 -21.27
N ASP A 12 -9.55 -18.17 -20.89
CA ASP A 12 -10.93 -17.71 -20.68
C ASP A 12 -10.97 -16.61 -19.59
N PRO A 13 -11.47 -15.40 -19.90
CA PRO A 13 -11.57 -14.30 -18.94
C PRO A 13 -12.30 -14.66 -17.64
N ILE A 14 -13.33 -15.51 -17.70
CA ILE A 14 -14.15 -15.88 -16.54
C ILE A 14 -13.37 -16.85 -15.63
N ALA A 15 -12.73 -17.85 -16.23
CA ALA A 15 -11.85 -18.77 -15.50
C ALA A 15 -10.72 -18.02 -14.78
N HIS A 16 -10.17 -16.97 -15.41
CA HIS A 16 -9.16 -16.12 -14.82
C HIS A 16 -9.69 -15.37 -13.58
N ILE A 17 -10.86 -14.74 -13.66
CA ILE A 17 -11.46 -14.03 -12.51
C ILE A 17 -11.78 -14.99 -11.36
N ASN A 18 -12.27 -16.19 -11.65
CA ASN A 18 -12.55 -17.21 -10.63
C ASN A 18 -11.27 -17.65 -9.89
N THR A 19 -10.17 -17.84 -10.60
CA THR A 19 -8.86 -18.14 -10.00
C THR A 19 -8.42 -17.03 -9.05
N PHE A 20 -8.63 -15.77 -9.43
CA PHE A 20 -8.30 -14.62 -8.57
C PHE A 20 -9.16 -14.58 -7.31
N CYS A 21 -10.47 -14.79 -7.45
CA CYS A 21 -11.38 -14.90 -6.30
C CYS A 21 -10.97 -16.04 -5.35
N SER A 22 -10.44 -17.15 -5.89
CA SER A 22 -9.90 -18.25 -5.09
C SER A 22 -8.67 -17.81 -4.29
N TYR A 23 -7.70 -17.14 -4.91
CA TYR A 23 -6.53 -16.60 -4.19
C TYR A 23 -6.95 -15.60 -3.11
N VAL A 24 -7.84 -14.66 -3.41
CA VAL A 24 -8.39 -13.70 -2.43
C VAL A 24 -9.03 -14.42 -1.24
N THR A 25 -9.74 -15.54 -1.50
CA THR A 25 -10.36 -16.34 -0.44
C THR A 25 -9.31 -17.05 0.41
N MET A 26 -8.25 -17.58 -0.21
CA MET A 26 -7.12 -18.22 0.47
C MET A 26 -6.37 -17.26 1.39
N LEU A 27 -6.21 -15.99 0.99
CA LEU A 27 -5.59 -14.97 1.85
C LEU A 27 -6.38 -14.74 3.14
N ALA A 28 -7.70 -14.87 3.09
CA ALA A 28 -8.60 -14.67 4.22
C ALA A 28 -8.84 -15.94 5.06
N ASP A 29 -8.29 -17.09 4.65
CA ASP A 29 -8.44 -18.34 5.37
C ASP A 29 -7.49 -18.39 6.57
N LEU A 30 -8.04 -18.54 7.78
CA LEU A 30 -7.26 -18.63 9.02
C LEU A 30 -6.50 -19.95 9.13
N GLY A 31 -6.93 -21.01 8.44
CA GLY A 31 -6.27 -22.32 8.44
C GLY A 31 -5.07 -22.42 7.49
N SER A 32 -4.95 -21.48 6.55
CA SER A 32 -3.89 -21.49 5.53
C SER A 32 -2.55 -21.01 6.09
N LYS A 33 -1.47 -21.75 5.78
CA LYS A 33 -0.09 -21.40 6.18
C LYS A 33 0.36 -20.08 5.54
N ASP A 34 1.16 -19.31 6.26
CA ASP A 34 1.60 -17.98 5.82
C ASP A 34 2.39 -18.01 4.51
N GLU A 35 3.20 -19.04 4.27
CA GLU A 35 3.93 -19.22 3.00
C GLU A 35 2.98 -19.41 1.81
N ILE A 36 1.88 -20.14 2.01
CA ILE A 36 0.87 -20.35 0.98
C ILE A 36 0.15 -19.04 0.69
N LYS A 37 -0.18 -18.27 1.73
CA LYS A 37 -0.77 -16.93 1.59
C LYS A 37 0.16 -16.00 0.82
N LEU A 38 1.46 -16.02 1.12
CA LEU A 38 2.43 -15.19 0.41
C LEU A 38 2.50 -15.54 -1.07
N ARG A 39 2.59 -16.83 -1.42
CA ARG A 39 2.57 -17.28 -2.82
C ARG A 39 1.29 -16.84 -3.53
N ALA A 40 0.13 -17.03 -2.90
CA ALA A 40 -1.14 -16.58 -3.45
C ALA A 40 -1.19 -15.06 -3.66
N ALA A 41 -0.66 -14.27 -2.72
CA ALA A 41 -0.60 -12.82 -2.84
C ALA A 41 0.34 -12.36 -3.96
N GLN A 42 1.49 -13.04 -4.14
CA GLN A 42 2.45 -12.76 -5.22
C GLN A 42 1.83 -13.06 -6.59
N GLU A 43 1.24 -14.24 -6.77
CA GLU A 43 0.54 -14.62 -8.00
C GLU A 43 -0.59 -13.66 -8.35
N LEU A 44 -1.37 -13.25 -7.33
CA LEU A 44 -2.45 -12.28 -7.48
C LEU A 44 -1.91 -10.90 -7.88
N SER A 45 -0.78 -10.49 -7.29
CA SER A 45 -0.13 -9.20 -7.53
C SER A 45 0.50 -9.11 -8.93
N GLU A 46 1.20 -10.15 -9.39
CA GLU A 46 1.85 -10.18 -10.69
C GLU A 46 0.84 -10.11 -11.84
N ASN A 47 -0.27 -10.84 -11.70
CA ASN A 47 -1.31 -10.90 -12.71
C ASN A 47 -2.38 -9.81 -12.53
N PHE A 48 -2.18 -8.89 -11.58
CA PHE A 48 -3.16 -7.86 -11.23
C PHE A 48 -3.43 -6.89 -12.39
N GLU A 49 -2.44 -6.50 -13.19
CA GLU A 49 -2.65 -5.57 -14.33
C GLU A 49 -3.39 -6.24 -15.51
N ALA A 50 -3.24 -7.55 -15.67
CA ALA A 50 -3.95 -8.32 -16.70
C ALA A 50 -5.46 -8.47 -16.40
N SER A 51 -5.84 -8.29 -15.15
CA SER A 51 -7.19 -8.47 -14.59
C SER A 51 -7.83 -7.15 -14.15
N ALA A 52 -7.06 -6.18 -13.66
CA ALA A 52 -7.45 -4.80 -13.36
C ALA A 52 -7.62 -4.01 -14.67
N LEU A 53 -8.75 -4.29 -15.32
CA LEU A 53 -9.46 -3.49 -16.30
C LEU A 53 -9.06 -2.01 -16.38
N VAL A 54 -7.99 -1.72 -17.09
CA VAL A 54 -7.79 -0.40 -17.68
C VAL A 54 -8.65 -0.38 -18.95
N PRO A 55 -9.62 0.53 -19.08
CA PRO A 55 -10.21 0.80 -20.38
C PRO A 55 -9.10 1.40 -21.24
N PHE A 56 -8.48 0.59 -22.10
CA PHE A 56 -7.80 1.17 -23.25
C PHE A 56 -8.84 2.04 -23.98
N PRO A 57 -8.54 3.31 -24.29
CA PRO A 57 -9.45 4.16 -25.07
C PRO A 57 -9.48 3.65 -26.52
N LEU A 58 -10.17 2.53 -26.75
CA LEU A 58 -10.36 1.94 -28.07
C LEU A 58 -11.49 2.61 -28.88
N ILE A 59 -11.99 3.77 -28.43
CA ILE A 59 -13.13 4.42 -29.09
C ILE A 59 -12.71 5.40 -30.20
N VAL A 60 -11.44 5.83 -30.34
CA VAL A 60 -11.15 7.02 -31.18
C VAL A 60 -10.51 6.77 -32.56
N LYS A 61 -10.14 5.54 -32.97
CA LYS A 61 -9.55 5.35 -34.33
C LYS A 61 -10.01 4.09 -35.05
N CYS A 62 -11.30 3.98 -35.36
CA CYS A 62 -11.82 2.93 -36.24
C CYS A 62 -12.59 3.51 -37.43
N SER A 63 -11.95 4.40 -38.20
CA SER A 63 -12.53 4.87 -39.47
C SER A 63 -11.99 4.13 -40.70
N ASN A 64 -10.86 3.41 -40.61
CA ASN A 64 -10.15 2.88 -41.79
C ASN A 64 -9.37 1.56 -41.57
N LEU A 65 -9.99 0.50 -41.00
CA LEU A 65 -9.29 -0.79 -40.83
C LEU A 65 -10.06 -1.97 -41.43
N GLY A 66 -9.37 -2.82 -42.20
CA GLY A 66 -9.96 -3.94 -42.96
C GLY A 66 -10.52 -5.09 -42.11
N LEU A 67 -11.32 -5.98 -42.72
CA LEU A 67 -12.11 -7.05 -42.05
C LEU A 67 -11.34 -7.92 -41.04
N ARG A 68 -10.07 -8.26 -41.30
CA ARG A 68 -9.26 -9.08 -40.37
C ARG A 68 -8.85 -8.34 -39.09
N TYR A 69 -8.80 -7.00 -39.14
CA TYR A 69 -8.59 -6.16 -37.96
C TYR A 69 -9.90 -5.99 -37.20
N ILE A 70 -11.03 -5.81 -37.89
CA ILE A 70 -12.37 -5.69 -37.31
C ILE A 70 -12.74 -6.94 -36.50
N ASN A 71 -12.47 -8.16 -37.00
CA ASN A 71 -12.77 -9.39 -36.26
C ASN A 71 -11.90 -9.55 -35.01
N ARG A 72 -10.61 -9.17 -35.06
CA ARG A 72 -9.73 -9.19 -33.88
C ARG A 72 -10.14 -8.14 -32.85
N LEU A 73 -10.50 -6.94 -33.30
CA LEU A 73 -11.07 -5.88 -32.47
C LEU A 73 -12.40 -6.34 -31.85
N GLY A 74 -13.29 -6.97 -32.60
CA GLY A 74 -14.56 -7.52 -32.11
C GLY A 74 -14.37 -8.53 -30.99
N SER A 75 -13.48 -9.51 -31.15
CA SER A 75 -13.16 -10.47 -30.09
C SER A 75 -12.46 -9.85 -28.88
N GLN A 76 -11.69 -8.77 -29.07
CA GLN A 76 -11.05 -8.06 -27.96
C GLN A 76 -12.02 -7.14 -27.22
N ILE A 77 -12.94 -6.49 -27.93
CA ILE A 77 -14.05 -5.70 -27.38
C ILE A 77 -15.01 -6.61 -26.61
N ALA A 78 -15.38 -7.77 -27.16
CA ALA A 78 -16.22 -8.75 -26.46
C ALA A 78 -15.56 -9.26 -25.18
N ARG A 79 -14.26 -9.62 -25.24
CA ARG A 79 -13.49 -10.03 -24.04
C ARG A 79 -13.39 -8.91 -23.00
N ASN A 80 -13.12 -7.67 -23.43
CA ASN A 80 -13.06 -6.53 -22.53
C ASN A 80 -14.44 -6.22 -21.91
N ARG A 81 -15.54 -6.43 -22.65
CA ARG A 81 -16.90 -6.33 -22.14
C ARG A 81 -17.20 -7.38 -21.06
N VAL A 82 -16.81 -8.64 -21.28
CA VAL A 82 -17.01 -9.72 -20.29
C VAL A 82 -16.20 -9.45 -19.02
N LYS A 83 -14.93 -9.05 -19.15
CA LYS A 83 -14.12 -8.64 -17.98
C LYS A 83 -14.78 -7.49 -17.22
N PHE A 84 -15.32 -6.50 -17.94
CA PHE A 84 -15.97 -5.33 -17.32
C PHE A 84 -17.28 -5.69 -16.61
N SER A 85 -18.05 -6.67 -17.09
CA SER A 85 -19.29 -7.10 -16.42
C SER A 85 -19.05 -7.83 -15.10
N GLU A 86 -17.94 -8.57 -14.97
CA GLU A 86 -17.61 -9.31 -13.74
C GLU A 86 -16.81 -8.49 -12.72
N TYR A 87 -16.27 -7.34 -13.17
CA TYR A 87 -15.46 -6.45 -12.35
C TYR A 87 -16.11 -5.99 -11.05
N PRO A 88 -17.38 -5.54 -11.01
CA PRO A 88 -17.98 -5.06 -9.77
C PRO A 88 -18.05 -6.16 -8.71
N THR A 89 -18.33 -7.40 -9.12
CA THR A 89 -18.37 -8.57 -8.24
C THR A 89 -16.99 -8.93 -7.71
N PHE A 90 -15.98 -8.95 -8.59
CA PHE A 90 -14.59 -9.18 -8.20
C PHE A 90 -14.09 -8.09 -7.23
N LEU A 91 -14.38 -6.82 -7.53
CA LEU A 91 -14.01 -5.68 -6.71
C LEU A 91 -14.66 -5.77 -5.32
N ASP A 92 -15.96 -6.05 -5.23
CA ASP A 92 -16.67 -6.19 -3.96
C ASP A 92 -16.09 -7.31 -3.10
N HIS A 93 -15.87 -8.49 -3.69
CA HIS A 93 -15.26 -9.62 -2.98
C HIS A 93 -13.84 -9.29 -2.50
N SER A 94 -13.01 -8.72 -3.37
CA SER A 94 -11.63 -8.35 -3.05
C SER A 94 -11.56 -7.27 -1.98
N MET A 95 -12.32 -6.18 -2.11
CA MET A 95 -12.35 -5.09 -1.14
C MET A 95 -12.77 -5.57 0.25
N LYS A 96 -13.84 -6.37 0.35
CA LYS A 96 -14.30 -6.91 1.64
C LYS A 96 -13.22 -7.72 2.33
N LYS A 97 -12.53 -8.59 1.59
CA LYS A 97 -11.49 -9.48 2.15
C LYS A 97 -10.22 -8.71 2.48
N PHE A 98 -9.75 -7.85 1.58
CA PHE A 98 -8.55 -7.03 1.79
C PHE A 98 -8.69 -6.12 3.00
N LEU A 99 -9.79 -5.35 3.08
CA LEU A 99 -10.02 -4.46 4.21
C LEU A 99 -10.12 -5.24 5.52
N LYS A 100 -10.78 -6.40 5.52
CA LYS A 100 -10.87 -7.26 6.71
C LYS A 100 -9.50 -7.78 7.16
N ILE A 101 -8.68 -8.32 6.26
CA ILE A 101 -7.33 -8.81 6.57
C ILE A 101 -6.47 -7.69 7.16
N LEU A 102 -6.53 -6.50 6.56
CA LEU A 102 -5.77 -5.34 7.02
C LEU A 102 -6.26 -4.79 8.37
N GLN A 103 -7.57 -4.85 8.62
CA GLN A 103 -8.20 -4.35 9.85
C GLN A 103 -8.01 -5.28 11.05
N ASP A 104 -8.13 -6.60 10.83
CA ASP A 104 -8.08 -7.63 11.87
C ASP A 104 -6.65 -8.13 12.13
N GLY A 105 -5.73 -7.95 11.17
CA GLY A 105 -4.34 -8.38 11.29
C GLY A 105 -3.47 -7.38 12.05
N GLU A 106 -2.58 -7.90 12.89
CA GLU A 106 -1.60 -7.12 13.66
C GLU A 106 -0.43 -6.64 12.79
N PRO A 107 0.17 -5.48 13.11
CA PRO A 107 1.36 -4.99 12.41
C PRO A 107 2.58 -5.86 12.74
N LEU A 108 3.37 -6.16 11.72
CA LEU A 108 4.61 -6.92 11.85
C LEU A 108 5.78 -6.07 11.40
N PHE A 109 6.88 -6.14 12.13
CA PHE A 109 8.03 -5.24 11.94
C PHE A 109 9.29 -5.94 11.45
N ILE A 110 9.20 -7.22 11.08
CA ILE A 110 10.30 -7.98 10.45
C ILE A 110 9.92 -8.19 8.98
N GLY A 111 10.74 -7.67 8.07
CA GLY A 111 10.44 -7.65 6.63
C GLY A 111 10.34 -9.04 6.00
N GLU A 112 11.06 -10.02 6.54
CA GLU A 112 11.08 -11.39 6.04
C GLU A 112 9.86 -12.20 6.48
N TYR A 113 8.99 -11.67 7.36
CA TYR A 113 7.76 -12.36 7.73
C TYR A 113 6.76 -12.36 6.58
N ASN A 114 6.31 -13.55 6.20
CA ASN A 114 5.38 -13.76 5.11
C ASN A 114 4.10 -12.93 5.24
N ILE A 115 3.53 -12.83 6.45
CA ILE A 115 2.33 -12.03 6.70
C ILE A 115 2.58 -10.53 6.52
N GLN A 116 3.77 -10.02 6.86
CA GLN A 116 4.14 -8.63 6.58
C GLN A 116 4.17 -8.38 5.07
N GLN A 117 4.76 -9.28 4.30
CA GLN A 117 4.82 -9.16 2.84
C GLN A 117 3.43 -9.27 2.20
N VAL A 118 2.57 -10.19 2.66
CA VAL A 118 1.17 -10.28 2.22
C VAL A 118 0.44 -8.97 2.49
N ARG A 119 0.59 -8.40 3.68
CA ARG A 119 -0.04 -7.14 4.08
C ARG A 119 0.35 -5.99 3.15
N LYS A 120 1.64 -5.86 2.85
CA LYS A 120 2.16 -4.88 1.89
C LYS A 120 1.60 -5.10 0.47
N LEU A 121 1.61 -6.34 -0.02
CA LEU A 121 1.06 -6.68 -1.34
C LEU A 121 -0.43 -6.35 -1.44
N ILE A 122 -1.22 -6.57 -0.39
CA ILE A 122 -2.64 -6.19 -0.34
C ILE A 122 -2.79 -4.67 -0.48
N LEU A 123 -1.99 -3.88 0.24
CA LEU A 123 -2.00 -2.42 0.10
C LEU A 123 -1.63 -1.99 -1.32
N GLU A 124 -0.60 -2.59 -1.92
CA GLU A 124 -0.20 -2.31 -3.30
C GLU A 124 -1.28 -2.70 -4.32
N MET A 125 -2.02 -3.77 -4.08
CA MET A 125 -3.19 -4.14 -4.89
C MET A 125 -4.34 -3.14 -4.72
N ILE A 126 -4.63 -2.68 -3.49
CA ILE A 126 -5.62 -1.62 -3.24
C ILE A 126 -5.26 -0.36 -4.04
N HIS A 127 -3.99 0.05 -4.01
CA HIS A 127 -3.49 1.21 -4.74
C HIS A 127 -3.62 1.08 -6.26
N ARG A 128 -3.57 -0.16 -6.79
CA ARG A 128 -3.64 -0.43 -8.23
C ARG A 128 -5.07 -0.56 -8.77
N PHE A 129 -6.11 -0.59 -7.94
CA PHE A 129 -7.48 -0.57 -8.47
C PHE A 129 -7.77 0.75 -9.19
N PRO A 130 -8.44 0.70 -10.37
CA PRO A 130 -8.79 1.92 -11.08
C PRO A 130 -9.77 2.76 -10.27
N SER A 131 -9.44 4.04 -10.11
CA SER A 131 -10.32 5.05 -9.51
C SER A 131 -11.52 5.32 -10.43
N ASN A 132 -12.54 4.47 -10.36
CA ASN A 132 -13.78 4.58 -11.13
C ASN A 132 -14.99 4.63 -10.19
N ASP A 133 -16.20 4.76 -10.75
CA ASP A 133 -17.41 4.85 -9.94
C ASP A 133 -17.75 3.56 -9.18
N HIS A 134 -17.23 2.40 -9.60
CA HIS A 134 -17.38 1.15 -8.84
C HIS A 134 -16.53 1.15 -7.57
N LEU A 135 -15.39 1.84 -7.55
CA LEU A 135 -14.55 1.98 -6.35
C LEU A 135 -15.13 2.98 -5.33
N ARG A 136 -15.88 3.98 -5.81
CA ARG A 136 -16.44 5.09 -5.01
C ARG A 136 -17.12 4.64 -3.69
N PRO A 137 -17.92 3.57 -3.62
CA PRO A 137 -18.54 3.11 -2.37
C PRO A 137 -17.55 2.67 -1.29
N TYR A 138 -16.36 2.23 -1.68
CA TYR A 138 -15.32 1.73 -0.76
C TYR A 138 -14.37 2.83 -0.28
N VAL A 139 -14.29 3.96 -0.99
CA VAL A 139 -13.32 5.04 -0.74
C VAL A 139 -13.32 5.50 0.72
N LYS A 140 -14.49 5.69 1.33
CA LYS A 140 -14.59 6.10 2.74
C LYS A 140 -13.93 5.08 3.67
N HIS A 141 -14.23 3.79 3.48
CA HIS A 141 -13.70 2.69 4.28
C HIS A 141 -12.19 2.52 4.09
N ILE A 142 -11.71 2.63 2.84
CA ILE A 142 -10.28 2.58 2.52
C ILE A 142 -9.56 3.72 3.24
N LEU A 143 -9.99 4.97 3.08
CA LEU A 143 -9.34 6.12 3.69
C LEU A 143 -9.29 6.03 5.21
N THR A 144 -10.40 5.63 5.85
CA THR A 144 -10.45 5.47 7.31
C THR A 144 -9.48 4.37 7.78
N LEU A 145 -9.38 3.25 7.06
CA LEU A 145 -8.41 2.21 7.41
C LEU A 145 -6.97 2.68 7.18
N MET A 146 -6.66 3.32 6.04
CA MET A 146 -5.32 3.82 5.75
C MET A 146 -4.82 4.76 6.85
N LEU A 147 -5.67 5.65 7.37
CA LEU A 147 -5.31 6.55 8.47
C LEU A 147 -4.98 5.80 9.77
N LYS A 148 -5.76 4.77 10.12
CA LYS A 148 -5.43 3.89 11.25
C LYS A 148 -4.05 3.24 11.05
N LEU A 149 -3.78 2.74 9.84
CA LEU A 149 -2.51 2.06 9.55
C LEU A 149 -1.31 3.01 9.58
N LEU A 150 -1.47 4.29 9.25
CA LEU A 150 -0.38 5.27 9.40
C LEU A 150 0.11 5.40 10.86
N GLU A 151 -0.77 5.16 11.84
CA GLU A 151 -0.43 5.27 13.26
C GLU A 151 0.14 3.98 13.83
N THR A 152 -0.33 2.83 13.36
CA THR A 152 -0.03 1.53 13.99
C THR A 152 1.01 0.70 13.24
N ASP A 153 1.13 0.89 11.93
CA ASP A 153 1.89 0.00 11.04
C ASP A 153 3.36 0.43 10.86
N ASN A 154 4.12 -0.38 10.13
CA ASN A 154 5.53 -0.09 9.84
C ASN A 154 5.72 0.88 8.66
N GLU A 155 6.96 1.36 8.50
CA GLU A 155 7.37 2.28 7.43
C GLU A 155 6.92 1.84 6.03
N GLU A 156 7.11 0.57 5.65
CA GLU A 156 6.82 0.13 4.28
C GLU A 156 5.32 0.18 3.96
N ASN A 157 4.49 -0.31 4.89
CA ASN A 157 3.05 -0.33 4.73
C ASN A 157 2.48 1.09 4.72
N ALA A 158 2.97 1.96 5.61
CA ALA A 158 2.53 3.34 5.70
C ALA A 158 2.85 4.16 4.44
N LEU A 159 3.99 3.93 3.80
CA LEU A 159 4.33 4.58 2.52
C LEU A 159 3.32 4.24 1.42
N VAL A 160 2.84 3.00 1.36
CA VAL A 160 1.77 2.62 0.42
C VAL A 160 0.43 3.25 0.83
N CYS A 161 0.11 3.29 2.13
CA CYS A 161 -1.08 3.98 2.65
C CYS A 161 -1.12 5.46 2.24
N LEU A 162 0.01 6.17 2.34
CA LEU A 162 0.13 7.57 1.91
C LEU A 162 -0.14 7.75 0.41
N ARG A 163 0.35 6.83 -0.44
CA ARG A 163 0.07 6.84 -1.89
C ARG A 163 -1.42 6.65 -2.18
N ILE A 164 -2.06 5.70 -1.49
CA ILE A 164 -3.51 5.45 -1.60
C ILE A 164 -4.30 6.71 -1.19
N ILE A 165 -3.96 7.31 -0.05
CA ILE A 165 -4.61 8.55 0.42
C ILE A 165 -4.48 9.66 -0.62
N ASN A 166 -3.26 9.90 -1.12
CA ASN A 166 -2.99 10.92 -2.13
C ASN A 166 -3.83 10.70 -3.42
N GLU A 167 -3.85 9.48 -3.94
CA GLU A 167 -4.58 9.15 -5.18
C GLU A 167 -6.10 9.29 -5.01
N LEU A 168 -6.67 8.72 -3.94
CA LEU A 168 -8.11 8.76 -3.70
C LEU A 168 -8.61 10.19 -3.48
N HIS A 169 -7.86 11.03 -2.74
CA HIS A 169 -8.23 12.43 -2.56
C HIS A 169 -8.14 13.24 -3.84
N ARG A 170 -7.12 12.99 -4.69
CA ARG A 170 -6.96 13.65 -5.99
C ARG A 170 -8.10 13.31 -6.94
N HIS A 171 -8.49 12.03 -7.00
CA HIS A 171 -9.46 11.54 -7.96
C HIS A 171 -10.91 11.82 -7.54
N PHE A 172 -11.28 11.46 -6.31
CA PHE A 172 -12.68 11.51 -5.89
C PHE A 172 -13.10 12.83 -5.25
N ARG A 173 -12.14 13.63 -4.77
CA ARG A 173 -12.36 14.86 -4.00
C ARG A 173 -13.50 14.72 -2.98
N PRO A 174 -13.41 13.78 -2.03
CA PRO A 174 -14.49 13.51 -1.08
C PRO A 174 -14.95 14.79 -0.39
N THR A 175 -16.27 15.01 -0.30
CA THR A 175 -16.80 16.24 0.30
C THR A 175 -16.35 16.38 1.75
N PHE A 176 -15.95 17.60 2.13
CA PHE A 176 -15.68 17.92 3.51
C PHE A 176 -17.01 17.99 4.26
N ASN A 177 -17.34 16.97 5.05
CA ASN A 177 -18.53 16.97 5.91
C ASN A 177 -18.11 17.10 7.39
N PRO A 178 -18.37 18.25 8.04
CA PRO A 178 -17.99 18.48 9.44
C PRO A 178 -18.81 17.66 10.46
N GLU A 179 -20.01 17.16 10.09
CA GLU A 179 -20.82 16.30 10.97
C GLU A 179 -20.36 14.83 10.96
N VAL A 180 -19.56 14.43 9.97
CA VAL A 180 -18.77 13.20 10.07
C VAL A 180 -17.66 13.51 11.08
N ARG A 181 -17.99 13.32 12.36
CA ARG A 181 -17.44 13.92 13.60
C ARG A 181 -15.91 13.93 13.79
N PHE A 182 -15.15 13.35 12.87
CA PHE A 182 -13.72 13.56 12.64
C PHE A 182 -13.52 13.41 11.13
N SER A 183 -13.41 14.51 10.38
CA SER A 183 -13.11 14.37 8.96
C SER A 183 -11.78 13.62 8.84
N ASN A 184 -11.71 12.59 7.99
CA ASN A 184 -10.47 11.86 7.69
C ASN A 184 -9.29 12.84 7.41
N ILE A 185 -9.62 14.01 6.87
CA ILE A 185 -8.68 15.12 6.60
C ILE A 185 -8.15 15.74 7.90
N GLN A 186 -9.00 16.13 8.85
CA GLN A 186 -8.53 16.67 10.14
C GLN A 186 -7.74 15.65 10.94
N HIS A 187 -8.17 14.38 10.93
CA HIS A 187 -7.43 13.29 11.54
C HIS A 187 -6.02 13.19 10.96
N PHE A 188 -5.90 13.19 9.63
CA PHE A 188 -4.62 13.21 8.94
C PHE A 188 -3.76 14.42 9.33
N LEU A 189 -4.34 15.63 9.33
CA LEU A 189 -3.59 16.84 9.69
C LEU A 189 -3.08 16.76 11.14
N ASN A 190 -3.89 16.31 12.09
CA ASN A 190 -3.46 16.15 13.48
C ASN A 190 -2.37 15.07 13.64
N PHE A 191 -2.46 13.98 12.88
CA PHE A 191 -1.40 12.98 12.79
C PHE A 191 -0.08 13.61 12.33
N VAL A 192 -0.11 14.40 11.24
CA VAL A 192 1.09 15.09 10.74
C VAL A 192 1.62 16.09 11.78
N LYS A 193 0.77 16.89 12.44
CA LYS A 193 1.20 17.83 13.48
C LYS A 193 1.95 17.11 14.61
N THR A 194 1.43 15.96 15.03
CA THR A 194 2.05 15.12 16.07
C THR A 194 3.45 14.67 15.65
N ILE A 195 3.63 14.15 14.44
CA ILE A 195 4.94 13.71 13.95
C ILE A 195 5.95 14.87 13.96
N TYR A 196 5.57 16.04 13.42
CA TYR A 196 6.47 17.20 13.39
C TYR A 196 6.79 17.74 14.79
N ARG A 197 5.85 17.66 15.74
CA ARG A 197 6.05 18.08 17.13
C ARG A 197 6.99 17.15 17.89
N GLU A 198 6.90 15.84 17.66
CA GLU A 198 7.73 14.84 18.34
C GLU A 198 9.12 14.68 17.70
N LEU A 199 9.30 15.07 16.44
CA LEU A 199 10.56 14.92 15.73
C LEU A 199 11.80 15.51 16.47
N PRO A 200 11.76 16.72 17.05
CA PRO A 200 12.89 17.26 17.82
C PRO A 200 13.36 16.36 18.97
N ASN A 201 12.42 15.62 19.60
CA ASN A 201 12.72 14.72 20.72
C ASN A 201 13.51 13.47 20.28
N HIS A 202 13.55 13.19 18.99
CA HIS A 202 14.14 11.97 18.42
C HIS A 202 15.41 12.21 17.59
N LEU A 203 15.79 13.48 17.35
CA LEU A 203 16.88 13.82 16.44
C LEU A 203 18.22 13.17 16.79
N SER A 204 18.59 13.13 18.07
CA SER A 204 19.86 12.52 18.48
C SER A 204 19.94 11.08 17.99
N ASN A 205 18.87 10.32 18.25
CA ASN A 205 18.81 8.89 17.92
C ASN A 205 18.69 8.63 16.41
N ILE A 206 18.14 9.58 15.64
CA ILE A 206 18.05 9.49 14.18
C ILE A 206 19.45 9.58 13.54
N PHE A 207 20.34 10.41 14.09
CA PHE A 207 21.68 10.64 13.53
C PHE A 207 22.80 9.86 14.24
N GLU A 208 22.51 9.22 15.37
CA GLU A 208 23.47 8.36 16.06
C GLU A 208 23.83 7.10 15.23
N PRO A 209 25.05 6.56 15.40
CA PRO A 209 25.46 5.31 14.78
C PRO A 209 24.49 4.19 15.15
N ARG A 210 24.08 3.42 14.13
CA ARG A 210 23.07 2.38 14.32
C ARG A 210 23.60 1.28 15.24
N PRO A 211 22.82 0.82 16.22
CA PRO A 211 23.17 -0.34 17.02
C PRO A 211 23.24 -1.59 16.12
N ASN A 212 24.32 -2.37 16.26
CA ASN A 212 24.44 -3.68 15.63
C ASN A 212 23.75 -4.72 16.51
N TYR A 213 22.62 -5.25 16.04
CA TYR A 213 21.92 -6.33 16.73
C TYR A 213 22.43 -7.67 16.24
N ARG A 214 22.99 -8.46 17.17
CA ARG A 214 23.39 -9.85 16.93
C ARG A 214 22.83 -10.72 18.04
N VAL A 215 22.10 -11.77 17.67
CA VAL A 215 21.41 -12.69 18.60
C VAL A 215 21.55 -14.14 18.14
N ALA A 216 21.36 -15.10 19.04
CA ALA A 216 21.37 -16.51 18.63
C ALA A 216 20.11 -16.86 17.83
N ASP A 217 18.96 -16.33 18.27
CA ASP A 217 17.66 -16.52 17.64
C ASP A 217 16.78 -15.26 17.76
N LEU A 218 15.85 -15.07 16.83
CA LEU A 218 14.92 -13.94 16.85
C LEU A 218 14.04 -13.88 18.11
N SER A 219 13.77 -15.03 18.75
CA SER A 219 12.98 -15.10 19.99
C SER A 219 13.64 -14.42 21.19
N GLU A 220 14.96 -14.17 21.15
CA GLU A 220 15.70 -13.45 22.19
C GLU A 220 15.45 -11.93 22.15
N ILE A 221 14.85 -11.44 21.06
CA ILE A 221 14.65 -10.01 20.84
C ILE A 221 13.31 -9.55 21.38
N ASN A 222 13.36 -8.48 22.18
CA ASN A 222 12.18 -7.68 22.48
C ASN A 222 11.95 -6.65 21.36
N VAL A 223 11.08 -6.99 20.41
CA VAL A 223 10.73 -6.16 19.25
C VAL A 223 10.27 -4.77 19.67
N GLU A 224 9.38 -4.68 20.67
CA GLU A 224 8.81 -3.41 21.15
C GLU A 224 9.89 -2.46 21.67
N GLN A 225 10.85 -2.98 22.44
CA GLN A 225 11.97 -2.17 22.94
C GLN A 225 12.87 -1.65 21.81
N ILE A 226 13.15 -2.46 20.78
CA ILE A 226 13.96 -2.02 19.64
C ILE A 226 13.21 -0.94 18.84
N LEU A 227 11.90 -1.13 18.62
CA LEU A 227 11.07 -0.17 17.87
C LEU A 227 11.06 1.24 18.47
N THR A 228 11.27 1.39 19.78
CA THR A 228 11.41 2.72 20.41
C THR A 228 12.72 3.45 20.07
N LYS A 229 13.71 2.74 19.53
CA LYS A 229 15.08 3.24 19.30
C LYS A 229 15.47 3.33 17.83
N ILE A 230 14.73 2.69 16.93
CA ILE A 230 15.05 2.68 15.50
C ILE A 230 14.18 3.65 14.70
N TYR A 231 14.80 4.32 13.74
CA TYR A 231 14.19 5.32 12.85
C TYR A 231 14.40 5.00 11.36
N SER A 232 15.12 3.91 11.09
CA SER A 232 15.38 3.35 9.76
C SER A 232 15.44 1.84 9.84
N ILE A 233 15.31 1.16 8.69
CA ILE A 233 15.47 -0.29 8.62
C ILE A 233 16.82 -0.70 9.23
N THR A 234 16.78 -1.58 10.22
CA THR A 234 17.95 -2.01 10.98
C THR A 234 18.12 -3.54 10.85
N PRO A 235 19.27 -4.01 10.34
CA PRO A 235 19.52 -5.44 10.22
C PRO A 235 19.76 -6.07 11.59
N ILE A 236 19.20 -7.26 11.77
CA ILE A 236 19.41 -8.15 12.90
C ILE A 236 20.13 -9.38 12.36
N TYR A 237 21.35 -9.61 12.84
CA TYR A 237 22.13 -10.77 12.46
C TYR A 237 21.85 -11.91 13.44
N THR A 238 21.60 -13.10 12.92
CA THR A 238 21.50 -14.30 13.75
C THR A 238 22.77 -15.15 13.61
N ASP A 239 23.08 -15.92 14.65
CA ASP A 239 24.15 -16.92 14.57
C ASP A 239 23.72 -18.19 13.79
N GLN A 240 22.47 -18.23 13.32
CA GLN A 240 21.95 -19.32 12.50
C GLN A 240 22.43 -19.24 11.06
N THR A 241 22.67 -20.41 10.47
CA THR A 241 23.02 -20.56 9.07
C THR A 241 21.93 -21.30 8.33
N THR A 242 21.65 -20.86 7.11
CA THR A 242 20.80 -21.60 6.17
C THR A 242 21.40 -22.97 5.84
N THR A 243 20.62 -23.84 5.19
CA THR A 243 21.07 -25.15 4.67
C THR A 243 22.30 -25.05 3.76
N ASN A 244 22.55 -23.88 3.17
CA ASN A 244 23.67 -23.62 2.27
C ASN A 244 24.86 -22.94 2.97
N GLY A 245 24.85 -22.85 4.30
CA GLY A 245 25.90 -22.22 5.10
C GLY A 245 25.91 -20.69 5.07
N ALA A 246 24.95 -20.04 4.40
CA ALA A 246 24.84 -18.59 4.40
C ALA A 246 24.26 -18.07 5.72
N ALA A 247 24.82 -16.97 6.22
CA ALA A 247 24.35 -16.28 7.42
C ALA A 247 22.92 -15.73 7.22
N ILE A 248 22.07 -15.93 8.22
CA ILE A 248 20.70 -15.40 8.22
C ILE A 248 20.71 -14.01 8.84
N HIS A 249 20.00 -13.08 8.20
CA HIS A 249 19.73 -11.77 8.77
C HIS A 249 18.27 -11.39 8.51
N TYR A 250 17.74 -10.56 9.38
CA TYR A 250 16.38 -10.03 9.32
C TYR A 250 16.40 -8.52 9.32
N ASN A 251 15.46 -7.91 8.62
CA ASN A 251 15.34 -6.46 8.54
C ASN A 251 14.22 -6.00 9.46
N MET A 252 14.60 -5.36 10.57
CA MET A 252 13.64 -4.72 11.45
C MET A 252 13.24 -3.36 10.88
N ILE A 253 11.96 -3.21 10.58
CA ILE A 253 11.36 -2.03 9.98
C ILE A 253 10.84 -1.12 11.11
N PRO A 254 11.15 0.18 11.10
CA PRO A 254 10.67 1.09 12.14
C PRO A 254 9.15 1.32 12.06
N ARG A 255 8.58 1.84 13.14
CA ARG A 255 7.20 2.36 13.14
C ARG A 255 7.07 3.51 12.14
N ALA A 256 5.93 3.60 11.47
CA ALA A 256 5.66 4.65 10.49
C ALA A 256 5.86 6.06 11.06
N VAL A 257 5.40 6.29 12.30
CA VAL A 257 5.53 7.57 13.01
C VAL A 257 6.98 8.00 13.28
N ASN A 258 7.92 7.05 13.28
CA ASN A 258 9.35 7.30 13.50
C ASN A 258 10.15 7.40 12.20
N SER A 259 9.51 7.16 11.04
CA SER A 259 10.21 7.06 9.77
C SER A 259 10.43 8.43 9.11
N MET A 260 11.68 8.73 8.80
CA MET A 260 12.03 9.90 7.98
C MET A 260 11.51 9.78 6.53
N LYS A 261 11.35 8.55 6.01
CA LYS A 261 10.76 8.32 4.69
C LYS A 261 9.26 8.59 4.67
N VAL A 262 8.55 8.32 5.77
CA VAL A 262 7.15 8.72 5.91
C VAL A 262 7.08 10.25 6.03
N LEU A 263 7.90 10.85 6.89
CA LEU A 263 7.95 12.30 7.11
C LEU A 263 8.10 13.11 5.81
N GLN A 264 9.01 12.71 4.91
CA GLN A 264 9.23 13.43 3.63
C GLN A 264 8.01 13.45 2.69
N GLU A 265 7.10 12.48 2.80
CA GLU A 265 5.91 12.39 1.94
C GLU A 265 4.74 13.25 2.49
N LEU A 266 4.72 13.53 3.80
CA LEU A 266 3.61 14.22 4.47
C LEU A 266 3.34 15.63 3.90
N PRO A 267 4.35 16.51 3.67
CA PRO A 267 4.11 17.84 3.12
C PRO A 267 3.38 17.85 1.79
N ILE A 268 3.67 16.89 0.91
CA ILE A 268 3.04 16.78 -0.42
C ILE A 268 1.54 16.57 -0.26
N ILE A 269 1.15 15.68 0.67
CA ILE A 269 -0.25 15.39 0.94
C ILE A 269 -0.93 16.55 1.67
N VAL A 270 -0.25 17.22 2.62
CA VAL A 270 -0.78 18.43 3.27
C VAL A 270 -1.07 19.52 2.23
N VAL A 271 -0.18 19.74 1.27
CA VAL A 271 -0.38 20.69 0.16
C VAL A 271 -1.57 20.27 -0.70
N LEU A 272 -1.74 18.97 -1.00
CA LEU A 272 -2.92 18.47 -1.70
C LEU A 272 -4.21 18.78 -0.91
N MET A 273 -4.24 18.49 0.39
CA MET A 273 -5.40 18.75 1.24
C MET A 273 -5.75 20.24 1.28
N TYR A 274 -4.75 21.11 1.40
CA TYR A 274 -4.94 22.56 1.35
C TYR A 274 -5.50 23.01 0.00
N THR A 275 -4.99 22.44 -1.10
CA THR A 275 -5.43 22.77 -2.47
C THR A 275 -6.90 22.38 -2.69
N LEU A 276 -7.34 21.26 -2.14
CA LEU A 276 -8.69 20.74 -2.33
C LEU A 276 -9.72 21.36 -1.36
N TYR A 277 -9.33 21.61 -0.10
CA TYR A 277 -10.25 21.95 1.00
C TYR A 277 -9.90 23.26 1.71
N LYS A 278 -9.27 24.20 1.00
CA LYS A 278 -8.70 25.44 1.56
C LYS A 278 -9.54 26.10 2.65
N GLN A 279 -10.83 26.33 2.40
CA GLN A 279 -11.73 27.01 3.33
C GLN A 279 -11.84 26.28 4.69
N ASN A 280 -11.75 24.95 4.68
CA ASN A 280 -11.95 24.11 5.86
C ASN A 280 -10.66 23.83 6.62
N VAL A 281 -9.51 23.80 5.93
CA VAL A 281 -8.22 23.39 6.52
C VAL A 281 -7.21 24.53 6.67
N HIS A 282 -7.56 25.76 6.27
CA HIS A 282 -6.61 26.88 6.25
C HIS A 282 -5.94 27.10 7.62
N ASN A 283 -6.74 27.19 8.68
CA ASN A 283 -6.21 27.43 10.03
C ASN A 283 -5.29 26.28 10.48
N ASP A 284 -5.70 25.04 10.24
CA ASP A 284 -4.87 23.87 10.56
C ASP A 284 -3.53 23.92 9.83
N VAL A 285 -3.55 24.25 8.53
CA VAL A 285 -2.36 24.31 7.67
C VAL A 285 -1.41 25.45 8.08
N MET A 286 -1.94 26.60 8.49
CA MET A 286 -1.12 27.73 8.96
C MET A 286 -0.31 27.36 10.21
N GLU A 287 -0.83 26.51 11.10
CA GLU A 287 -0.11 26.02 12.27
C GLU A 287 1.07 25.08 11.94
N PHE A 288 1.10 24.46 10.75
CA PHE A 288 2.24 23.61 10.34
C PHE A 288 3.46 24.42 9.95
N ILE A 289 3.28 25.63 9.41
CA ILE A 289 4.38 26.44 8.91
C ILE A 289 5.51 26.58 9.95
N PRO A 290 5.25 26.98 11.21
CA PRO A 290 6.32 27.07 12.22
C PRO A 290 6.95 25.71 12.56
N LEU A 291 6.17 24.62 12.56
CA LEU A 291 6.68 23.27 12.83
C LEU A 291 7.63 22.81 11.71
N VAL A 292 7.24 22.99 10.45
CA VAL A 292 8.05 22.65 9.28
C VAL A 292 9.32 23.51 9.23
N MET A 293 9.20 24.81 9.50
CA MET A 293 10.36 25.71 9.55
C MET A 293 11.35 25.29 10.64
N THR A 294 10.86 24.93 11.82
CA THR A 294 11.69 24.36 12.89
C THR A 294 12.42 23.12 12.37
N THR A 295 11.71 22.19 11.73
CA THR A 295 12.27 20.96 11.18
C THR A 295 13.36 21.19 10.13
N ILE A 296 13.16 22.12 9.19
CA ILE A 296 14.16 22.42 8.15
C ILE A 296 15.46 22.99 8.75
N THR A 297 15.36 23.68 9.89
CA THR A 297 16.53 24.21 10.60
C THR A 297 17.24 23.20 11.49
N LEU A 298 16.66 22.00 11.70
CA LEU A 298 17.29 20.94 12.49
C LEU A 298 18.51 20.42 11.75
N GLN A 299 19.62 20.29 12.46
CA GLN A 299 20.87 19.75 11.94
C GLN A 299 21.44 18.72 12.92
N PRO A 300 22.21 17.72 12.43
CA PRO A 300 22.95 16.84 13.31
C PRO A 300 23.87 17.66 14.22
N SER A 301 24.11 17.17 15.43
CA SER A 301 25.07 17.82 16.33
C SER A 301 26.44 17.94 15.64
N ALA A 302 27.21 18.99 15.99
CA ALA A 302 28.49 19.27 15.32
C ALA A 302 29.51 18.11 15.41
N ALA A 303 29.32 17.16 16.33
CA ALA A 303 30.11 15.94 16.45
C ALA A 303 29.83 14.89 15.35
N HIS A 304 28.73 15.03 14.61
CA HIS A 304 28.28 14.09 13.58
C HIS A 304 28.09 14.76 12.19
N ARG A 305 28.63 15.97 11.98
CA ARG A 305 28.70 16.62 10.66
C ARG A 305 29.90 16.15 9.86
#